data_AF-A0A1H9YT17-F1
#
_entry.id   AF-A0A1H9YT17-F1
#
_cell.length_a   1.000
_cell.length_b   1.000
_cell.length_c   1.000
_cell.angle_alpha   90.00
_cell.angle_beta   90.00
_cell.angle_gamma   90.00
#
_symmetry.space_group_name_H-M   'P 1'
#
loop_
_entity.id
_entity.type
_entity.pdbx_description
1 polymer ?
#
loop_
_entity_poly.entity_id
_entity_poly.type
_entity_poly.pdbx_seq_one_letter_code
_entity_poly.pdbx_strand_id
1 'polypeptide(L)' 'MHLNFKWIGYEALPTFMAYDVMKNPEIETDFKRFESILQTFLAYVAASSV' A
#
# COMPACT_ATOMS: atom_id res chain seq x y z
N MET A 1 -12.19 6.79 0.33
CA MET A 1 -10.95 7.42 -0.19
C MET A 1 -11.33 8.30 -1.38
N HIS A 2 -10.81 9.54 -1.46
CA HIS A 2 -11.08 10.39 -2.61
C HIS A 2 -10.17 9.98 -3.79
N LEU A 3 -10.74 9.67 -4.95
CA LEU A 3 -10.08 8.97 -6.06
C LEU A 3 -9.74 9.91 -7.23
N ASN A 4 -9.29 11.14 -6.97
CA ASN A 4 -9.00 12.12 -8.04
C ASN A 4 -8.00 11.62 -9.08
N PHE A 5 -7.10 10.72 -8.69
CA PHE A 5 -6.15 10.10 -9.60
C PHE A 5 -6.81 9.28 -10.71
N LYS A 6 -8.03 8.76 -10.49
CA LYS A 6 -8.80 8.07 -11.55
C LYS A 6 -9.19 9.00 -12.68
N TRP A 7 -9.41 10.28 -12.39
CA TRP A 7 -9.74 11.29 -13.41
C TRP A 7 -8.55 11.57 -14.35
N ILE A 8 -7.31 11.38 -13.87
CA ILE A 8 -6.07 11.54 -14.64
C ILE A 8 -5.67 10.22 -15.34
N GLY A 9 -6.52 9.19 -15.29
CA GLY A 9 -6.29 7.91 -15.95
C GLY A 9 -5.39 6.93 -15.19
N TYR A 10 -5.13 7.17 -13.90
CA TYR A 10 -4.41 6.22 -13.06
C TYR A 10 -5.34 5.15 -12.48
N GLU A 11 -4.79 3.95 -12.30
CA GLU A 11 -5.46 2.85 -11.63
C GLU A 11 -5.18 2.86 -10.12
N ALA A 12 -6.18 2.45 -9.34
CA ALA A 12 -6.06 2.41 -7.89
C ALA A 12 -5.29 1.15 -7.48
N LEU A 13 -4.20 1.32 -6.74
CA LEU A 13 -3.57 0.24 -6.00
C LEU A 13 -4.19 0.12 -4.59
N PRO A 14 -4.22 -1.07 -3.99
CA PRO A 14 -4.68 -1.24 -2.63
C PRO A 14 -3.87 -0.38 -1.65
N THR A 15 -4.58 0.23 -0.71
CA THR A 15 -4.04 1.20 0.23
C THR A 15 -3.48 0.52 1.47
N PHE A 16 -2.27 0.91 1.88
CA PHE A 16 -1.75 0.60 3.20
C PHE A 16 -2.17 1.68 4.21
N MET A 17 -2.63 1.26 5.39
CA MET A 17 -2.95 2.14 6.50
C MET A 17 -2.52 1.48 7.82
N ALA A 18 -1.74 2.20 8.61
CA ALA A 18 -1.44 1.85 9.99
C ALA A 18 -2.49 2.48 10.91
N TYR A 19 -3.05 1.68 11.82
CA TYR A 19 -4.10 2.11 12.73
C TYR A 19 -3.53 2.32 14.14
N ASP A 20 -4.12 3.26 14.87
CA ASP A 20 -3.83 3.51 16.28
C ASP A 20 -2.36 3.80 16.64
N VAL A 21 -1.65 4.46 15.72
CA VAL A 21 -0.23 4.81 15.84
C VAL A 21 0.07 5.66 17.09
N MET A 22 -0.92 6.42 17.59
CA MET A 22 -0.73 7.29 18.76
C MET A 22 -1.01 6.61 20.10
N LYS A 23 -1.96 5.67 20.19
CA LYS A 23 -2.34 5.05 21.47
C LYS A 23 -1.72 3.67 21.67
N ASN A 24 -1.44 2.95 20.59
CA ASN A 24 -0.77 1.65 20.64
C ASN A 24 0.22 1.52 19.46
N PRO A 25 1.37 2.21 19.52
CA PRO A 25 2.34 2.18 18.43
C PRO A 25 3.00 0.80 18.29
N GLU A 26 2.79 0.15 17.15
CA GLU A 26 3.45 -1.12 16.80
C GLU A 26 4.42 -0.94 15.63
N ILE A 27 5.46 -0.12 15.87
CA ILE A 27 6.39 0.36 14.84
C ILE A 27 7.00 -0.80 14.02
N GLU A 28 7.59 -1.80 14.68
CA GLU A 28 8.25 -2.92 13.99
C GLU A 28 7.27 -3.78 13.18
N THR A 29 6.08 -4.02 13.72
CA THR A 29 5.04 -4.81 13.06
C THR A 29 4.52 -4.07 11.83
N ASP A 30 4.30 -2.76 11.94
CA ASP A 30 3.83 -1.94 10.83
C ASP A 30 4.87 -1.85 9.70
N PHE A 31 6.16 -1.77 10.01
CA PHE A 31 7.22 -1.85 9.00
C PHE A 31 7.21 -3.21 8.28
N LYS A 32 7.11 -4.33 9.00
CA LYS A 32 7.02 -5.67 8.38
C LYS A 32 5.79 -5.81 7.49
N ARG A 33 4.64 -5.27 7.93
CA ARG A 33 3.40 -5.25 7.14
C ARG A 33 3.56 -4.41 5.87
N PHE A 34 4.21 -3.26 5.98
CA PHE A 34 4.47 -2.39 4.84
C PHE A 34 5.41 -3.05 3.82
N GLU A 35 6.50 -3.67 4.27
CA GLU A 35 7.43 -4.41 3.40
C GLU A 35 6.72 -5.56 2.66
N SER A 36 5.90 -6.35 3.36
CA SER A 36 5.14 -7.44 2.74
C SER A 36 4.19 -6.95 1.64
N ILE A 37 3.52 -5.82 1.88
CA ILE A 37 2.63 -5.19 0.91
C ILE A 37 3.42 -4.67 -0.30
N LEU A 38 4.57 -4.03 -0.08
CA LEU A 38 5.45 -3.57 -1.16
C LEU A 38 5.94 -4.73 -2.03
N GLN A 39 6.40 -5.82 -1.44
CA GLN A 39 6.84 -7.01 -2.19
C GLN A 39 5.72 -7.59 -3.05
N THR A 40 4.50 -7.67 -2.49
CA THR A 40 3.32 -8.15 -3.21
C THR A 40 3.01 -7.26 -4.42
N PHE A 41 3.09 -5.93 -4.26
CA PHE A 41 2.84 -5.00 -5.36
C PHE A 41 3.93 -4.99 -6.41
N LEU A 42 5.20 -5.02 -6.02
CA LEU A 42 6.29 -5.07 -6.96
C LEU A 42 6.23 -6.35 -7.80
N ALA A 43 5.85 -7.48 -7.19
CA ALA A 43 5.61 -8.73 -7.90
C ALA A 43 4.42 -8.62 -8.88
N TYR A 44 3.29 -8.03 -8.46
CA TYR A 44 2.14 -7.80 -9.32
C TYR A 44 2.45 -6.91 -10.52
N VAL A 45 3.15 -5.79 -10.29
CA VAL A 45 3.55 -4.86 -11.36
C VAL A 45 4.53 -5.53 -12.33
N ALA A 46 5.52 -6.27 -11.81
CA ALA A 46 6.47 -7.00 -12.65
C ALA A 46 5.80 -8.08 -13.52
N ALA A 47 4.76 -8.73 -13.00
CA ALA A 47 3.97 -9.72 -13.75
C ALA A 47 3.07 -9.06 -14.81
N SER A 48 2.61 -7.83 -14.58
CA SER A 48 1.75 -7.10 -15.52
C SER A 48 2.52 -6.31 -16.60
N SER A 49 3.86 -6.22 -16.49
CA SER A 49 4.73 -5.53 -17.46
C SER A 49 5.27 -6.43 -18.59
N VAL A 50 4.66 -7.61 -18.80
CA VAL A 50 4.93 -8.53 -19.92
C VAL A 50 3.68 -8.63 -20.79
#